data_AF-A0A7L6AQ83-F1
#
_entry.id   AF-A0A7L6AQ83-F1
#
_cell.length_a   1.000
_cell.length_b   1.000
_cell.length_c   1.000
_cell.angle_alpha   90.00
_cell.angle_beta   90.00
_cell.angle_gamma   90.00
#
_symmetry.space_group_name_H-M   'P 1'
#
loop_
_entity.id
_entity.type
_entity.pdbx_description
1 polymer ?
#
loop_
_entity_poly.entity_id
_entity_poly.type
_entity_poly.pdbx_seq_one_letter_code
_entity_poly.pdbx_strand_id
1 'polypeptide(L)'
;MDFKRSIFAALCSIMIAGIGNIILPSTAKAEDSERKISLQRSNPSEPIGRDAVLSKVKSEYKGRVLSVQEKPLPGYPDCHVVRMLSLNGEYLTIKVACSD
;
A
#
# COMPACT_ATOMS: atom_id res chain seq x y z
N MET A 1 16.53 36.80 -67.39
CA MET A 1 15.80 37.30 -66.20
C MET A 1 15.60 36.12 -65.26
N ASP A 2 16.53 35.99 -64.33
CA ASP A 2 16.60 34.96 -63.29
C ASP A 2 15.60 35.25 -62.18
N PHE A 3 14.45 34.56 -62.19
CA PHE A 3 13.44 34.67 -61.12
C PHE A 3 12.93 33.29 -60.68
N LYS A 4 13.82 32.31 -60.51
CA LYS A 4 13.46 30.99 -59.95
C LYS A 4 14.60 30.38 -59.13
N ARG A 5 15.14 31.11 -58.16
CA ARG A 5 16.18 30.56 -57.26
C ARG A 5 15.96 30.75 -55.76
N SER A 6 14.86 31.37 -55.31
CA SER A 6 14.74 31.78 -53.90
C SER A 6 13.50 31.26 -53.16
N ILE A 7 12.99 30.06 -53.46
CA ILE A 7 11.91 29.45 -52.67
C ILE A 7 12.22 28.01 -52.22
N PHE A 8 13.21 27.34 -52.81
CA PHE A 8 13.54 25.96 -52.43
C PHE A 8 14.52 25.80 -51.26
N ALA A 9 15.07 26.90 -50.72
CA ALA A 9 16.01 26.86 -49.60
C ALA A 9 15.34 26.93 -48.21
N ALA A 10 13.99 26.89 -48.14
CA ALA A 10 13.24 27.11 -46.91
C ALA A 10 12.66 25.83 -46.27
N LEU A 11 13.15 24.65 -46.63
CA LEU A 11 12.56 23.37 -46.16
C LEU A 11 13.54 22.45 -45.39
N CYS A 12 14.72 22.92 -45.01
CA CYS A 12 15.68 22.15 -44.20
C CYS A 12 15.59 22.45 -42.70
N SER A 13 14.38 22.62 -42.18
CA SER A 13 14.15 22.69 -40.72
C SER A 13 13.09 21.67 -40.34
N ILE A 14 13.34 20.41 -40.69
CA ILE A 14 12.67 19.28 -40.07
C ILE A 14 13.16 19.27 -38.62
N MET A 15 12.42 19.97 -37.76
CA MET A 15 12.47 19.75 -36.32
C MET A 15 12.25 18.26 -36.10
N ILE A 16 13.33 17.54 -35.78
CA ILE A 16 13.24 16.27 -35.08
C ILE A 16 12.74 16.65 -33.69
N ALA A 17 11.43 16.82 -33.55
CA ALA A 17 10.76 16.83 -32.28
C ALA A 17 10.95 15.42 -31.73
N GLY A 18 12.06 15.23 -31.02
CA GLY A 18 12.35 14.00 -30.31
C GLY A 18 11.16 13.72 -29.42
N ILE A 19 10.48 12.62 -29.71
CA ILE A 19 9.51 12.03 -28.80
C ILE A 19 10.35 11.51 -27.63
N GLY A 20 10.70 12.42 -26.72
CA GLY A 20 11.20 12.07 -25.42
C GLY A 20 10.07 11.32 -24.75
N ASN A 21 10.13 9.99 -24.81
CA ASN A 21 9.32 9.16 -23.95
C ASN A 21 9.70 9.52 -22.52
N ILE A 22 8.97 10.47 -21.93
CA ILE A 22 9.05 10.80 -20.52
C ILE A 22 8.40 9.59 -19.81
N ILE A 23 9.16 8.50 -19.71
CA ILE A 23 8.85 7.41 -18.80
C ILE A 23 9.21 7.98 -17.42
N LEU A 24 8.27 8.73 -16.84
CA LEU A 24 8.35 9.09 -15.44
C LEU A 24 8.46 7.77 -14.67
N PRO A 25 9.48 7.60 -13.81
CA PRO A 25 9.53 6.43 -12.95
C PRO A 25 8.28 6.47 -12.09
N SER A 26 7.37 5.52 -12.31
CA SER A 26 6.27 5.28 -11.38
C SER A 26 6.93 4.95 -10.05
N THR A 27 6.82 5.86 -9.09
CA THR A 27 7.27 5.56 -7.72
C THR A 27 6.37 4.44 -7.23
N ALA A 28 6.90 3.22 -7.18
CA ALA A 28 6.21 2.11 -6.55
C ALA A 28 6.03 2.48 -5.08
N LYS A 29 4.83 2.96 -4.73
CA LYS A 29 4.44 3.11 -3.34
C LYS A 29 4.22 1.70 -2.82
N ALA A 30 5.01 1.29 -1.83
CA ALA A 30 4.64 0.15 -1.01
C ALA A 30 3.34 0.52 -0.30
N GLU A 31 2.23 0.07 -0.85
CA GLU A 31 0.91 0.28 -0.27
C GLU A 31 0.85 -0.56 1.01
N ASP A 32 0.82 0.10 2.18
CA ASP A 32 0.55 -0.57 3.45
C ASP A 32 -0.92 -0.99 3.40
N SER A 33 -1.17 -2.26 3.12
CA SER A 33 -2.52 -2.76 2.93
C SER A 33 -3.16 -2.91 4.31
N GLU A 34 -4.04 -1.95 4.65
CA GLU A 34 -4.80 -2.02 5.88
C GLU A 34 -5.86 -3.13 5.79
N ARG A 35 -5.90 -4.00 6.79
CA ARG A 35 -6.84 -5.11 6.91
C ARG A 35 -7.53 -5.08 8.26
N LYS A 36 -8.72 -5.68 8.33
CA LYS A 36 -9.55 -5.70 9.53
C LYS A 36 -9.98 -7.12 9.86
N ILE A 37 -9.89 -7.48 11.13
CA ILE A 37 -10.36 -8.75 11.67
C ILE A 37 -11.31 -8.44 12.84
N SER A 38 -12.55 -8.92 12.72
CA SER A 38 -13.46 -8.92 13.86
C SER A 38 -13.09 -10.06 14.80
N LEU A 39 -12.86 -9.74 16.07
CA LEU A 39 -12.58 -10.69 17.13
C LEU A 39 -13.36 -10.26 18.37
N GLN A 40 -14.13 -11.20 18.93
CA GLN A 40 -14.92 -10.97 20.14
C GLN A 40 -14.33 -11.76 21.30
N ARG A 41 -14.57 -11.29 22.52
CA ARG A 41 -14.19 -12.01 23.74
C ARG A 41 -14.97 -13.32 23.83
N SER A 42 -14.27 -14.41 24.13
CA SER A 42 -14.91 -15.67 24.54
C SER A 42 -15.50 -15.57 25.95
N ASN A 43 -14.81 -14.84 26.84
CA ASN A 43 -15.27 -14.52 28.19
C ASN A 43 -15.43 -12.99 28.33
N PRO A 44 -16.64 -12.46 28.57
CA PRO A 44 -16.86 -11.02 28.69
C PRO A 44 -16.02 -10.33 29.78
N SER A 45 -15.67 -11.07 30.83
CA SER A 45 -14.93 -10.58 31.99
C SER A 45 -13.42 -10.45 31.77
N GLU A 46 -12.89 -11.02 30.69
CA GLU A 46 -11.45 -11.06 30.41
C GLU A 46 -11.13 -10.34 29.09
N PRO A 47 -10.09 -9.49 29.05
CA PRO A 47 -9.67 -8.83 27.82
C PRO A 47 -9.13 -9.83 26.81
N ILE A 48 -9.15 -9.46 25.53
CA ILE A 48 -8.59 -10.32 24.49
C ILE A 48 -7.07 -10.36 24.65
N GLY A 49 -6.54 -11.53 24.99
CA GLY A 49 -5.11 -11.73 25.12
C GLY A 49 -4.36 -11.70 23.78
N ARG A 50 -3.09 -11.31 23.84
CA ARG A 50 -2.18 -11.25 22.68
C ARG A 50 -2.09 -12.57 21.92
N ASP A 51 -2.15 -13.71 22.60
CA ASP A 51 -2.07 -15.03 21.97
C ASP A 51 -3.30 -15.34 21.12
N ALA A 52 -4.49 -14.93 21.58
CA ALA A 52 -5.72 -15.08 20.81
C ALA A 52 -5.68 -14.21 19.53
N VAL A 53 -5.20 -12.97 19.66
CA VAL A 53 -4.97 -12.07 18.51
C VAL A 53 -4.00 -12.69 17.51
N LEU A 54 -2.86 -13.18 17.97
CA LEU A 54 -1.84 -13.80 17.11
C LEU A 54 -2.36 -15.07 16.43
N SER A 55 -3.07 -15.92 17.17
CA SER A 55 -3.68 -17.14 16.64
C SER A 55 -4.67 -16.81 15.52
N LYS A 56 -5.56 -15.83 15.76
CA LYS A 56 -6.54 -15.39 14.76
C LYS A 56 -5.86 -14.79 13.53
N VAL A 57 -4.90 -13.88 13.70
CA VAL A 57 -4.16 -13.25 12.58
C VAL A 57 -3.44 -14.30 11.73
N LYS A 58 -2.76 -15.27 12.35
CA LYS A 58 -2.05 -16.35 11.62
C LYS A 58 -2.98 -17.36 10.95
N SER A 59 -4.22 -17.47 11.43
CA SER A 59 -5.24 -18.31 10.78
C SER A 59 -5.66 -17.71 9.43
N GLU A 60 -5.76 -16.38 9.33
CA GLU A 60 -6.21 -15.66 8.14
C GLU A 60 -5.08 -15.24 7.20
N TYR A 61 -3.94 -14.82 7.75
CA TYR A 61 -2.81 -14.29 7.00
C TYR A 61 -1.56 -15.14 7.18
N LYS A 62 -0.84 -15.39 6.08
CA LYS A 62 0.43 -16.13 6.09
C LYS A 62 1.59 -15.15 5.96
N GLY A 63 2.61 -15.35 6.78
CA GLY A 63 3.76 -14.45 6.84
C GLY A 63 4.37 -14.35 8.25
N ARG A 64 5.19 -13.33 8.44
CA ARG A 64 5.88 -13.05 9.71
C ARG A 64 5.24 -11.86 10.40
N VAL A 65 4.78 -12.07 11.64
CA VAL A 65 4.34 -10.96 12.50
C VAL A 65 5.56 -10.16 12.93
N LEU A 66 5.52 -8.86 12.69
CA LEU A 66 6.58 -7.91 13.03
C LEU A 66 6.32 -7.25 14.38
N SER A 67 5.08 -6.87 14.66
CA SER A 67 4.69 -6.32 15.97
C SER A 67 3.20 -6.51 16.25
N VAL A 68 2.85 -6.49 17.53
CA VAL A 68 1.47 -6.43 18.03
C VAL A 68 1.43 -5.29 19.03
N GLN A 69 0.50 -4.36 18.86
CA GLN A 69 0.32 -3.20 19.72
C GLN A 69 -1.12 -3.14 20.22
N GLU A 70 -1.29 -3.01 21.53
CA GLU A 70 -2.57 -2.67 22.14
C GLU A 70 -2.85 -1.19 21.90
N LYS A 71 -4.00 -0.88 21.30
CA LYS A 71 -4.46 0.48 21.01
C LYS A 71 -5.95 0.60 21.36
N PRO A 72 -6.30 0.59 22.67
CA PRO A 72 -7.69 0.72 23.09
C PRO A 72 -8.33 1.99 22.49
N LEU A 73 -9.53 1.83 21.95
CA LEU A 73 -10.34 2.93 21.41
C LEU A 73 -11.65 3.05 22.20
N PRO A 74 -12.33 4.21 22.17
CA PRO A 74 -13.66 4.35 22.76
C PRO A 74 -14.62 3.28 22.21
N GLY A 75 -15.21 2.47 23.09
CA GLY A 75 -16.08 1.35 22.70
C GLY A 75 -15.36 0.06 22.24
N TYR A 76 -14.04 0.10 22.05
CA TYR A 76 -13.23 -1.03 21.62
C TYR A 76 -11.97 -1.13 22.50
N PRO A 77 -12.11 -1.52 23.78
CA PRO A 77 -11.00 -1.58 24.73
C PRO A 77 -9.95 -2.65 24.36
N ASP A 78 -10.32 -3.64 23.56
CA ASP A 78 -9.42 -4.71 23.10
C ASP A 78 -8.89 -4.48 21.67
N CYS A 79 -8.88 -3.25 21.18
CA CYS A 79 -8.35 -2.97 19.85
C CYS A 79 -6.84 -3.22 19.81
N HIS A 80 -6.41 -4.05 18.85
CA HIS A 80 -5.02 -4.37 18.59
C HIS A 80 -4.64 -4.04 17.16
N VAL A 81 -3.42 -3.51 16.97
CA VAL A 81 -2.83 -3.31 15.66
C VAL A 81 -1.65 -4.25 15.49
N VAL A 82 -1.75 -5.13 14.49
CA VAL A 82 -0.73 -6.12 14.17
C VAL A 82 -0.06 -5.74 12.85
N ARG A 83 1.25 -5.59 12.87
CA ARG A 83 2.04 -5.39 11.65
C ARG A 83 2.64 -6.70 11.20
N MET A 84 2.48 -7.03 9.93
CA MET A 84 2.90 -8.31 9.37
C MET A 84 3.59 -8.10 8.03
N LEU A 85 4.61 -8.92 7.75
CA LEU A 85 5.17 -9.09 6.41
C LEU A 85 4.57 -10.35 5.80
N SER A 86 3.79 -10.18 4.74
CA SER A 86 3.21 -11.26 3.94
C SER A 86 4.30 -12.07 3.26
N LEU A 87 4.01 -13.33 2.91
CA LEU A 87 4.90 -14.16 2.09
C LEU A 87 5.17 -13.55 0.71
N ASN A 88 4.27 -12.70 0.22
CA ASN A 88 4.42 -12.01 -1.07
C ASN A 88 5.31 -10.76 -0.99
N GLY A 89 5.85 -10.44 0.20
CA GLY A 89 6.67 -9.24 0.42
C GLY A 89 5.87 -7.98 0.74
N GLU A 90 4.54 -8.07 0.84
CA GLU A 90 3.66 -6.95 1.21
C GLU A 90 3.68 -6.70 2.72
N TYR A 91 3.73 -5.41 3.09
CA TYR A 91 3.52 -4.98 4.47
C TYR A 91 2.01 -4.83 4.72
N LEU A 92 1.54 -5.46 5.80
CA LEU A 92 0.14 -5.44 6.20
C LEU A 92 0.02 -4.81 7.59
N THR A 93 -0.91 -3.87 7.71
CA THR A 93 -1.39 -3.35 8.99
C THR A 93 -2.78 -3.91 9.27
N ILE A 94 -2.87 -4.80 10.26
CA ILE A 94 -4.10 -5.54 10.56
C ILE A 94 -4.68 -5.00 11.88
N LYS A 95 -5.87 -4.39 11.79
CA LYS A 95 -6.67 -3.94 12.94
C LYS A 95 -7.53 -5.10 13.43
N VAL A 96 -7.37 -5.51 14.68
CA VAL A 96 -8.10 -6.63 15.29
C VAL A 96 -8.96 -6.10 16.42
N ALA A 97 -10.26 -6.41 16.41
CA ALA A 97 -11.24 -5.94 17.41
C ALA A 97 -11.30 -4.41 17.55
N CYS A 98 -11.02 -3.67 16.46
CA CYS A 98 -11.07 -2.21 16.42
C CYS A 98 -12.34 -1.71 15.71
N SER A 99 -12.66 -0.43 15.93
CA SER A 99 -13.64 0.30 15.12
C SER A 99 -13.20 0.40 13.66
N ASP A 100 -14.18 0.60 12.78
CA ASP A 100 -13.93 0.94 11.37
C ASP A 100 -13.17 2.26 11.18
#